data_AF-A0A923RM24-F1
#
_entry.id   AF-A0A923RM24-F1
#
_cell.length_a   1.000
_cell.length_b   1.000
_cell.length_c   1.000
_cell.angle_alpha   90.00
_cell.angle_beta   90.00
_cell.angle_gamma   90.00
#
_symmetry.space_group_name_H-M   'P 1'
#
loop_
_entity.id
_entity.type
_entity.pdbx_description
1 polymer ?
#
loop_
_entity_poly.entity_id
_entity_poly.type
_entity_poly.pdbx_seq_one_letter_code
_entity_poly.pdbx_strand_id
1 'polypeptide(L)'
;MVKHLVMWNFKEDFPEEQKEAVAKEADARLKALVGQIKGLTFAEMKLNKLPGSNRELLLVSDVDNAEDLAAYQVHPLHVAVATEVIKPVTCDRACFDYEV
;
A
#
# COMPACT_ATOMS: atom_id res chain seq x y z
N MET A 1 -10.96 -14.18 -6.14
CA MET A 1 -9.77 -13.34 -5.87
C MET A 1 -10.15 -12.30 -4.83
N VAL A 2 -9.20 -11.71 -4.10
CA VAL A 2 -9.47 -10.66 -3.12
C VAL A 2 -8.74 -9.39 -3.54
N LYS A 3 -9.47 -8.28 -3.62
CA LYS A 3 -8.87 -6.95 -3.73
C LYS A 3 -8.68 -6.37 -2.34
N HIS A 4 -7.45 -5.98 -2.05
CA HIS A 4 -7.04 -5.34 -0.82
C HIS A 4 -6.68 -3.89 -1.11
N LEU A 5 -7.47 -2.96 -0.60
CA LEU A 5 -7.27 -1.53 -0.80
C LEU A 5 -6.91 -0.87 0.52
N VAL A 6 -5.78 -0.16 0.56
CA VAL A 6 -5.35 0.57 1.75
C VAL A 6 -5.03 2.00 1.37
N MET A 7 -5.59 2.95 2.12
CA MET A 7 -5.45 4.37 1.85
C MET A 7 -4.90 5.10 3.07
N TRP A 8 -4.15 6.16 2.82
CA TRP A 8 -3.57 7.00 3.86
C TRP A 8 -3.57 8.47 3.46
N ASN A 9 -3.38 9.31 4.48
CA ASN A 9 -2.90 10.68 4.33
C ASN A 9 -1.44 10.75 4.76
N PHE A 10 -0.71 11.75 4.29
CA PHE A 10 0.60 12.08 4.84
C PHE A 10 0.42 12.86 6.15
N LYS A 11 1.39 12.75 7.05
CA LYS A 11 1.42 13.58 8.26
C LYS A 11 1.51 15.06 7.87
N GLU A 12 0.93 15.94 8.67
CA GLU A 12 0.88 17.39 8.39
C GLU A 12 2.27 18.02 8.23
N ASP A 13 3.26 17.52 8.97
CA ASP A 13 4.66 17.99 8.92
C ASP A 13 5.47 17.37 7.76
N PHE A 14 4.88 16.45 6.98
CA PHE A 14 5.61 15.74 5.94
C PHE A 14 5.80 16.62 4.68
N PRO A 15 7.03 16.82 4.18
CA PRO A 15 7.28 17.71 3.06
C PRO A 15 6.58 17.28 1.77
N GLU A 16 5.86 18.20 1.13
CA GLU A 16 5.12 17.92 -0.10
C GLU A 16 6.03 17.44 -1.25
N GLU A 17 7.23 18.02 -1.36
CA GLU A 17 8.23 17.62 -2.36
C GLU A 17 8.71 16.16 -2.22
N GLN A 18 8.58 15.57 -1.02
CA GLN A 18 9.00 14.21 -0.74
C GLN A 18 7.87 13.18 -0.96
N LYS A 19 6.60 13.62 -1.03
CA LYS A 19 5.44 12.71 -1.19
C LYS A 19 5.55 11.84 -2.44
N GLU A 20 5.98 12.44 -3.55
CA GLU A 20 6.15 11.70 -4.80
C GLU A 20 7.32 10.69 -4.73
N ALA A 21 8.42 11.05 -4.07
CA ALA A 21 9.55 10.16 -3.89
C ALA A 21 9.17 8.94 -3.03
N VAL A 22 8.50 9.16 -1.90
CA VAL A 22 7.99 8.09 -1.03
C VAL A 22 7.00 7.19 -1.76
N ALA A 23 6.06 7.77 -2.50
CA ALA A 23 5.08 6.98 -3.25
C ALA A 23 5.76 6.09 -4.30
N LYS A 24 6.76 6.61 -5.03
CA LYS A 24 7.56 5.85 -6.00
C LYS A 24 8.39 4.76 -5.33
N GLU A 25 9.01 5.05 -4.19
CA GLU A 25 9.78 4.06 -3.44
C GLU A 25 8.89 2.92 -2.94
N ALA A 26 7.75 3.26 -2.33
CA ALA A 26 6.78 2.28 -1.86
C ALA A 26 6.25 1.42 -3.01
N ASP A 27 5.90 2.03 -4.15
CA ASP A 27 5.44 1.33 -5.35
C ASP A 27 6.47 0.31 -5.84
N ALA A 28 7.73 0.72 -5.98
CA ALA A 28 8.81 -0.14 -6.45
C ALA A 28 9.05 -1.32 -5.50
N ARG A 29 9.08 -1.06 -4.18
CA ARG A 29 9.27 -2.11 -3.18
C ARG A 29 8.10 -3.09 -3.15
N LEU A 30 6.86 -2.62 -3.24
CA LEU A 30 5.67 -3.48 -3.25
C LEU A 30 5.56 -4.31 -4.54
N LYS A 31 5.83 -3.72 -5.69
CA LYS A 31 5.88 -4.44 -6.98
C LYS A 31 6.92 -5.54 -6.96
N ALA A 32 8.06 -5.34 -6.30
CA ALA A 32 9.07 -6.36 -6.14
C ALA A 32 8.60 -7.55 -5.26
N LEU A 33 7.60 -7.39 -4.41
CA LEU A 33 7.03 -8.48 -3.60
C LEU A 33 6.11 -9.41 -4.40
N VAL A 34 5.59 -8.95 -5.54
CA VAL A 34 4.73 -9.74 -6.42
C VAL A 34 5.52 -10.96 -6.90
N GLY A 35 4.98 -12.15 -6.67
CA GLY A 35 5.66 -13.41 -6.97
C GLY A 35 6.67 -13.89 -5.92
N GLN A 36 7.03 -13.07 -4.92
CA GLN A 36 7.79 -13.52 -3.74
C GLN A 36 6.88 -13.96 -2.60
N ILE A 37 5.71 -13.32 -2.47
CA ILE A 37 4.70 -13.69 -1.49
C ILE A 37 3.64 -14.55 -2.17
N LYS A 38 3.36 -15.72 -1.58
CA LYS A 38 2.32 -16.62 -2.09
C LYS A 38 0.98 -15.88 -2.17
N GLY A 39 0.31 -16.01 -3.31
CA GLY A 39 -1.01 -15.44 -3.55
C GLY A 39 -1.02 -13.97 -3.94
N LEU A 40 0.07 -13.21 -3.77
CA LEU A 40 0.15 -11.82 -4.22
C LEU A 40 0.39 -11.75 -5.73
N THR A 41 -0.64 -11.41 -6.49
CA THR A 41 -0.60 -11.37 -7.97
C THR A 41 -0.44 -9.96 -8.51
N PHE A 42 -0.84 -8.95 -7.74
CA PHE A 42 -0.67 -7.54 -8.11
C PHE A 42 -0.45 -6.69 -6.86
N ALA A 43 0.43 -5.69 -6.97
CA ALA A 43 0.58 -4.64 -5.98
C ALA A 43 0.99 -3.34 -6.68
N GLU A 44 0.34 -2.24 -6.33
CA GLU A 44 0.66 -0.92 -6.86
C GLU A 44 0.32 0.18 -5.86
N MET A 45 1.23 1.15 -5.74
CA MET A 45 1.01 2.36 -4.97
C MET A 45 0.68 3.53 -5.90
N LYS A 46 -0.33 4.31 -5.53
CA LYS A 46 -0.78 5.51 -6.24
C LYS A 46 -0.78 6.70 -5.31
N LEU A 47 -0.14 7.77 -5.75
CA LEU A 47 -0.29 9.11 -5.18
C LEU A 47 -1.46 9.81 -5.87
N ASN A 48 -2.43 10.29 -5.10
CA ASN A 48 -3.51 11.09 -5.63
C ASN A 48 -3.00 12.46 -6.11
N LYS A 49 -3.40 12.86 -7.32
CA LYS A 49 -3.12 14.17 -7.92
C LYS A 49 -4.40 14.91 -8.32
N LEU A 50 -5.56 14.32 -8.04
CA LEU A 50 -6.86 14.85 -8.46
C LEU A 50 -7.54 15.61 -7.30
N PRO A 51 -8.19 16.75 -7.58
CA PRO A 51 -8.97 17.46 -6.57
C PRO A 51 -10.21 16.65 -6.17
N GLY A 52 -10.61 16.75 -4.89
CA GLY A 52 -11.82 16.13 -4.36
C GLY A 52 -11.65 14.76 -3.70
N SER A 53 -10.48 14.12 -3.83
CA SER A 53 -10.14 12.95 -3.00
C SER A 53 -9.88 13.37 -1.56
N ASN A 54 -10.36 12.57 -0.61
CA ASN A 54 -10.04 12.71 0.82
C ASN A 54 -8.83 11.87 1.26
N ARG A 55 -8.15 11.22 0.31
CA ARG A 55 -6.97 10.38 0.51
C ARG A 55 -5.84 10.79 -0.43
N GLU A 56 -4.64 10.79 0.11
CA GLU A 56 -3.43 11.17 -0.62
C GLU A 56 -2.69 9.97 -1.22
N LEU A 57 -2.68 8.83 -0.52
CA LEU A 57 -1.96 7.63 -0.95
C LEU A 57 -2.90 6.42 -0.98
N LEU A 58 -2.78 5.57 -1.99
CA LEU A 58 -3.57 4.35 -2.17
C LEU A 58 -2.65 3.18 -2.56
N LEU A 59 -2.71 2.09 -1.80
CA LEU A 59 -2.22 0.77 -2.16
C LEU A 59 -3.39 -0.04 -2.73
N VAL A 60 -3.18 -0.57 -3.93
CA VAL A 60 -4.04 -1.58 -4.54
C VAL A 60 -3.27 -2.90 -4.57
N SER A 61 -3.86 -3.97 -4.06
CA SER A 61 -3.28 -5.31 -4.16
C SER A 61 -4.32 -6.34 -4.56
N ASP A 62 -3.94 -7.25 -5.44
CA ASP A 62 -4.76 -8.40 -5.80
C ASP A 62 -4.12 -9.64 -5.20
N VAL A 63 -4.92 -10.40 -4.49
CA VAL A 63 -4.52 -11.61 -3.78
C VAL A 63 -5.44 -12.76 -4.18
N ASP A 64 -4.93 -13.98 -4.26
CA ASP A 64 -5.72 -15.11 -4.77
C ASP A 64 -6.96 -15.44 -3.92
N ASN A 65 -6.83 -15.40 -2.60
CA ASN A 65 -7.91 -15.71 -1.65
C ASN A 65 -7.66 -15.04 -0.28
N ALA A 66 -8.64 -15.15 0.63
CA ALA A 66 -8.58 -14.53 1.96
C ALA A 66 -7.49 -15.13 2.87
N GLU A 67 -7.15 -16.41 2.71
CA GLU A 67 -6.09 -17.06 3.49
C GLU A 67 -4.71 -16.52 3.09
N ASP A 68 -4.47 -16.39 1.78
CA ASP A 68 -3.25 -15.77 1.25
C ASP A 68 -3.18 -14.27 1.60
N LEU A 69 -4.32 -13.56 1.71
CA LEU A 69 -4.35 -12.17 2.22
C LEU A 69 -3.87 -12.10 3.67
N ALA A 70 -4.37 -12.98 4.54
CA ALA A 70 -3.93 -13.03 5.94
C ALA A 70 -2.42 -13.32 6.05
N ALA A 71 -1.90 -14.21 5.21
CA ALA A 71 -0.47 -14.50 5.14
C ALA A 71 0.34 -13.29 4.62
N TYR A 72 -0.13 -12.63 3.57
CA TYR A 72 0.49 -11.42 3.01
C TYR A 72 0.62 -10.30 4.05
N GLN A 73 -0.44 -10.05 4.83
CA GLN A 73 -0.47 -8.97 5.83
C GLN A 73 0.65 -9.08 6.87
N VAL A 74 1.00 -10.31 7.28
CA VAL A 74 2.03 -10.56 8.30
C VAL A 74 3.39 -10.92 7.71
N HIS A 75 3.50 -11.01 6.38
CA HIS A 75 4.74 -11.45 5.72
C HIS A 75 5.88 -10.47 6.04
N PRO A 76 7.07 -10.93 6.45
CA PRO A 76 8.17 -10.06 6.88
C PRO A 76 8.54 -9.00 5.85
N LEU A 77 8.56 -9.35 4.57
CA LEU A 77 8.85 -8.40 3.48
C LEU A 77 7.77 -7.31 3.35
N HIS A 78 6.50 -7.65 3.50
CA HIS A 78 5.42 -6.66 3.49
C HIS A 78 5.48 -5.76 4.73
N VAL A 79 5.70 -6.35 5.91
CA VAL A 79 5.83 -5.61 7.17
C VAL A 79 7.02 -4.66 7.15
N ALA A 80 8.14 -5.03 6.51
CA ALA A 80 9.29 -4.15 6.32
C ALA A 80 8.91 -2.91 5.52
N VAL A 81 8.27 -3.06 4.35
CA VAL A 81 7.82 -1.90 3.54
C VAL A 81 6.84 -1.03 4.32
N ALA A 82 5.87 -1.64 5.00
CA ALA A 82 4.91 -0.92 5.80
C ALA A 82 5.57 -0.13 6.95
N THR A 83 6.62 -0.68 7.58
CA THR A 83 7.24 -0.09 8.77
C THR A 83 8.35 0.89 8.44
N GLU A 84 9.11 0.66 7.38
CA GLU A 84 10.23 1.52 6.98
C GLU A 84 9.77 2.71 6.14
N VAL A 85 8.76 2.53 5.27
CA VAL A 85 8.39 3.55 4.27
C VAL A 85 7.06 4.21 4.61
N ILE A 86 6.03 3.44 4.95
CA ILE A 86 4.65 3.96 5.07
C ILE A 86 4.35 4.54 6.45
N LYS A 87 4.41 3.72 7.51
CA LYS A 87 4.04 4.12 8.89
C LYS A 87 4.76 5.39 9.40
N PRO A 88 6.04 5.65 9.08
CA PRO A 88 6.74 6.83 9.60
C PRO A 88 6.19 8.15 9.04
N VAL A 89 5.64 8.14 7.82
CA VAL A 89 5.29 9.36 7.08
C VAL A 89 3.78 9.54 6.87
N THR A 90 2.99 8.50 7.12
CA THR A 90 1.53 8.54 6.92
C THR A 90 0.71 8.50 8.21
N CYS A 91 -0.56 8.87 8.09
CA CYS A 91 -1.60 8.81 9.10
C CYS A 91 -2.94 8.38 8.49
N ASP A 92 -3.99 8.30 9.32
CA ASP A 92 -5.37 8.03 8.92
C ASP A 92 -5.58 6.79 8.06
N ARG A 93 -4.91 5.67 8.39
CA ARG A 93 -5.05 4.43 7.62
C ARG A 93 -6.53 4.01 7.49
N ALA A 94 -7.01 3.87 6.27
CA ALA A 94 -8.25 3.20 5.92
C ALA A 94 -7.96 1.95 5.09
N CYS A 95 -8.72 0.89 5.30
CA CYS A 95 -8.55 -0.39 4.62
C CYS A 95 -9.91 -0.89 4.19
N PHE A 96 -10.00 -1.43 2.98
CA PHE A 96 -11.22 -2.00 2.44
C PHE A 96 -10.88 -3.19 1.56
N ASP A 97 -11.46 -4.34 1.90
CA ASP A 97 -11.18 -5.62 1.24
C ASP A 97 -12.48 -6.20 0.71
N TYR A 98 -12.46 -6.77 -0.50
CA TYR A 98 -13.61 -7.41 -1.10
C TYR A 98 -13.22 -8.52 -2.07
N GLU A 99 -14.10 -9.51 -2.22
CA GLU A 99 -13.93 -10.60 -3.18
C GLU A 99 -14.33 -10.16 -4.60
N VAL A 100 -13.57 -10.65 -5.58
CA VAL A 100 -13.76 -10.47 -7.03
C VAL A 100 -13.95 -11.82 -7.70
#